data_AF-A0A6S6UBQ7-F1
#
_entry.id   AF-A0A6S6UBQ7-F1
#
_cell.length_a   1.000
_cell.length_b   1.000
_cell.length_c   1.000
_cell.angle_alpha   90.00
_cell.angle_beta   90.00
_cell.angle_gamma   90.00
#
_symmetry.space_group_name_H-M   'P 1'
#
loop_
_entity.id
_entity.type
_entity.pdbx_description
1 polymer ?
#
loop_
_entity_poly.entity_id
_entity_poly.type
_entity_poly.pdbx_seq_one_letter_code
_entity_poly.pdbx_strand_id
1 'polypeptide(L)'
;MQEYRSLALIVLAIFVVTLLGAYFSPTFEVQKGYLELFILFGAILFIVSTLAIFATLGFSSFALYMAVFLAAVIALFGILGAVIVTLLTYISWGSIFAMEVLLYDAGALSAKEWFTNRYTFKDFKAEYYAFYPLLGCIYLLLEIIPNFFKRESVIDFSPSRVLKEMEEILD
;
A
#
# COMPACT_ATOMS: atom_id res chain seq x y z
N MET A 1 10.31 22.23 -0.86
CA MET A 1 9.40 22.30 0.32
C MET A 1 8.18 23.19 0.08
N GLN A 2 8.34 24.44 -0.40
CA GLN A 2 7.22 25.37 -0.60
C GLN A 2 6.23 24.91 -1.69
N GLU A 3 6.73 24.33 -2.78
CA GLU A 3 5.91 23.79 -3.89
C GLU A 3 5.02 22.61 -3.46
N TYR A 4 5.52 21.71 -2.61
CA TYR A 4 4.74 20.60 -2.04
C TYR A 4 3.63 21.11 -1.11
N ARG A 5 3.87 22.22 -0.39
CA ARG A 5 2.84 22.84 0.45
C ARG A 5 1.72 23.45 -0.38
N SER A 6 2.04 24.15 -1.48
CA SER A 6 1.01 24.68 -2.39
C SER A 6 0.21 23.56 -3.04
N LEU A 7 0.85 22.47 -3.45
CA LEU A 7 0.16 21.34 -4.06
C LEU A 7 -0.78 20.66 -3.05
N ALA A 8 -0.32 20.42 -1.81
CA ALA A 8 -1.16 19.88 -0.75
C ALA A 8 -2.37 20.78 -0.42
N LEU A 9 -2.17 22.11 -0.41
CA LEU A 9 -3.26 23.07 -0.21
C LEU A 9 -4.27 23.06 -1.35
N ILE A 10 -3.82 22.94 -2.61
CA ILE A 10 -4.71 22.82 -3.77
C ILE A 10 -5.54 21.55 -3.66
N VAL A 11 -4.91 20.41 -3.37
CA VAL A 11 -5.61 19.14 -3.16
C VAL A 11 -6.66 19.27 -2.06
N LEU A 12 -6.29 19.82 -0.90
CA LEU A 12 -7.21 20.03 0.21
C LEU A 12 -8.35 20.97 -0.16
N ALA A 13 -8.06 22.06 -0.88
CA ALA A 13 -9.09 23.00 -1.34
C ALA A 13 -10.10 22.32 -2.28
N ILE A 14 -9.65 21.45 -3.19
CA ILE A 14 -10.55 20.69 -4.07
C ILE A 14 -11.53 19.83 -3.25
N PHE A 15 -11.04 19.11 -2.23
CA PHE A 15 -11.91 18.30 -1.37
C PHE A 15 -12.85 19.12 -0.49
N VAL A 16 -12.38 20.25 0.06
CA VAL A 16 -13.23 21.15 0.85
C VAL A 16 -14.32 21.76 -0.02
N VAL A 17 -13.98 22.28 -1.20
CA VAL A 17 -14.96 22.91 -2.11
C VAL A 17 -15.99 21.90 -2.59
N THR A 18 -15.59 20.67 -2.92
CA THR A 18 -16.53 19.61 -3.35
C THR A 18 -17.45 19.17 -2.21
N LEU A 19 -16.94 19.04 -0.98
CA LEU A 19 -17.76 18.74 0.20
C LEU A 19 -18.74 19.86 0.55
N LEU A 20 -18.29 21.12 0.52
CA LEU A 20 -19.15 22.27 0.74
C LEU A 20 -20.22 22.37 -0.36
N GLY A 21 -19.85 22.10 -1.61
CA GLY A 21 -20.78 21.97 -2.72
C GLY A 21 -21.86 20.93 -2.45
N ALA A 22 -21.48 19.73 -2.00
CA ALA A 22 -22.43 18.69 -1.63
C ALA A 22 -23.34 19.10 -0.45
N TYR A 23 -22.77 19.73 0.59
CA TYR A 23 -23.52 20.12 1.80
C TYR A 23 -24.54 21.23 1.55
N PHE A 24 -24.17 22.24 0.74
CA PHE A 24 -25.03 23.39 0.43
C PHE A 24 -25.87 23.20 -0.85
N SER A 25 -25.86 22.00 -1.45
CA SER A 25 -26.61 21.73 -2.67
C SER A 25 -28.12 21.83 -2.44
N PRO A 26 -28.86 22.56 -3.29
CA PRO A 26 -30.30 22.77 -3.12
C PRO A 26 -31.15 21.57 -3.56
N THR A 27 -30.59 20.65 -4.35
CA THR A 27 -31.29 19.47 -4.87
C THR A 27 -30.44 18.22 -4.73
N PHE A 28 -31.12 17.06 -4.63
CA PHE A 28 -30.46 15.76 -4.52
C PHE A 28 -29.55 15.44 -5.70
N GLU A 29 -29.95 15.77 -6.93
CA GLU A 29 -29.14 15.51 -8.13
C GLU A 29 -27.83 16.32 -8.11
N VAL A 30 -27.87 17.57 -7.68
CA VAL A 30 -26.66 18.40 -7.57
C VAL A 30 -25.76 17.89 -6.43
N GLN A 31 -26.36 17.52 -5.30
CA GLN A 31 -25.63 16.91 -4.18
C GLN A 31 -24.92 15.62 -4.62
N LYS A 32 -25.62 14.75 -5.35
CA LYS A 32 -25.07 13.50 -5.89
C LYS A 32 -23.91 13.78 -6.83
N GLY A 33 -24.02 14.75 -7.73
CA GLY A 33 -22.93 15.14 -8.63
C GLY A 33 -21.66 15.60 -7.89
N TYR A 34 -21.80 16.38 -6.81
CA TYR A 34 -20.64 16.78 -5.99
C TYR A 34 -20.01 15.58 -5.27
N LEU A 35 -20.82 14.63 -4.77
CA LEU A 35 -20.29 13.41 -4.14
C LEU A 35 -19.59 12.51 -5.16
N GLU A 36 -20.10 12.40 -6.38
CA GLU A 36 -19.42 11.67 -7.47
C GLU A 36 -18.07 12.29 -7.82
N LEU A 37 -18.00 13.63 -7.89
CA LEU A 37 -16.73 14.35 -8.10
C LEU A 37 -15.76 14.14 -6.93
N PHE A 38 -16.24 14.17 -5.69
CA PHE A 38 -15.43 13.90 -4.50
C PHE A 38 -14.80 12.50 -4.58
N ILE A 39 -15.60 11.49 -4.92
CA ILE A 39 -15.13 10.10 -5.08
C ILE A 39 -14.13 9.99 -6.24
N LEU A 40 -14.40 10.63 -7.38
CA LEU A 40 -13.52 10.63 -8.53
C LEU A 40 -12.15 11.24 -8.20
N PHE A 41 -12.11 12.43 -7.60
CA PHE A 41 -10.85 13.08 -7.22
C PHE A 41 -10.12 12.28 -6.13
N GLY A 42 -10.84 11.71 -5.17
CA GLY A 42 -10.29 10.79 -4.17
C GLY A 42 -9.60 9.60 -4.80
N ALA A 43 -10.26 8.95 -5.76
CA ALA A 43 -9.71 7.78 -6.43
C ALA A 43 -8.52 8.11 -7.34
N ILE A 44 -8.55 9.25 -8.05
CA ILE A 44 -7.40 9.73 -8.84
C ILE A 44 -6.21 10.03 -7.92
N LEU A 45 -6.43 10.74 -6.82
CA LEU A 45 -5.38 11.04 -5.84
C LEU A 45 -4.76 9.76 -5.28
N PHE A 46 -5.60 8.77 -4.94
CA PHE A 46 -5.17 7.47 -4.44
C PHE A 46 -4.28 6.74 -5.45
N ILE A 47 -4.70 6.67 -6.72
CA ILE A 47 -3.94 6.01 -7.80
C ILE A 47 -2.59 6.70 -8.00
N VAL A 48 -2.58 8.02 -8.14
CA VAL A 48 -1.35 8.79 -8.35
C VAL A 48 -0.40 8.66 -7.17
N SER A 49 -0.93 8.72 -5.93
CA SER A 49 -0.13 8.55 -4.72
C SER A 49 0.51 7.16 -4.68
N THR A 50 -0.24 6.12 -5.04
CA THR A 50 0.28 4.75 -5.06
C THR A 50 1.40 4.60 -6.08
N LEU A 51 1.22 5.11 -7.30
CA LEU A 51 2.26 5.09 -8.34
C LEU A 51 3.51 5.87 -7.90
N ALA A 52 3.34 7.02 -7.26
CA ALA A 52 4.44 7.81 -6.72
C ALA A 52 5.22 7.02 -5.64
N ILE A 53 4.51 6.34 -4.73
CA ILE A 53 5.15 5.49 -3.71
C ILE A 53 5.99 4.40 -4.40
N PHE A 54 5.43 3.63 -5.32
CA PHE A 54 6.19 2.59 -6.04
C PHE A 54 7.40 3.14 -6.79
N ALA A 55 7.27 4.30 -7.43
CA ALA A 55 8.39 4.96 -8.08
C ALA A 55 9.49 5.37 -7.08
N THR A 56 9.12 5.81 -5.87
CA THR A 56 10.09 6.18 -4.82
C THR A 56 10.73 4.99 -4.12
N LEU A 57 10.08 3.82 -4.11
CA LEU A 57 10.58 2.56 -3.55
C LEU A 57 11.60 1.85 -4.48
N GLY A 58 12.06 2.50 -5.55
CA GLY A 58 13.01 1.92 -6.50
C GLY A 58 12.37 1.10 -7.63
N PHE A 59 11.05 0.90 -7.60
CA PHE A 59 10.30 0.14 -8.60
C PHE A 59 9.83 1.02 -9.78
N SER A 60 10.71 1.82 -10.36
CA SER A 60 10.35 2.77 -11.42
C SER A 60 9.72 2.08 -12.66
N SER A 61 10.30 0.96 -13.11
CA SER A 61 9.76 0.19 -14.24
C SER A 61 8.39 -0.42 -13.94
N PHE A 62 8.18 -0.90 -12.71
CA PHE A 62 6.87 -1.41 -12.27
C PHE A 62 5.85 -0.28 -12.20
N ALA A 63 6.21 0.88 -11.65
CA ALA A 63 5.34 2.04 -11.57
C ALA A 63 4.91 2.51 -12.98
N LEU A 64 5.82 2.50 -13.96
CA LEU A 64 5.49 2.81 -15.35
C LEU A 64 4.52 1.80 -15.96
N TYR A 65 4.80 0.50 -15.81
CA TYR A 65 3.89 -0.55 -16.28
C TYR A 65 2.51 -0.43 -15.63
N MET A 66 2.50 -0.23 -14.31
CA MET A 66 1.28 -0.08 -13.53
C MET A 66 0.50 1.16 -13.95
N ALA A 67 1.16 2.27 -14.27
CA ALA A 67 0.49 3.48 -14.76
C ALA A 67 -0.23 3.23 -16.11
N VAL A 68 0.44 2.55 -17.05
CA VAL A 68 -0.17 2.20 -18.34
C VAL A 68 -1.33 1.21 -18.14
N PHE A 69 -1.13 0.20 -17.30
CA PHE A 69 -2.18 -0.78 -16.99
C PHE A 69 -3.39 -0.14 -16.32
N LEU A 70 -3.19 0.72 -15.32
CA LEU A 70 -4.27 1.45 -14.67
C LEU A 70 -4.99 2.40 -15.63
N ALA A 71 -4.27 3.07 -16.54
CA ALA A 71 -4.91 3.88 -17.57
C ALA A 71 -5.84 3.04 -18.47
N ALA A 72 -5.42 1.84 -18.87
CA ALA A 72 -6.25 0.90 -19.62
C ALA A 72 -7.47 0.42 -18.79
N VAL A 73 -7.28 0.12 -17.51
CA VAL A 73 -8.36 -0.28 -16.61
C VAL A 73 -9.37 0.84 -16.41
N ILE A 74 -8.92 2.10 -16.27
CA ILE A 74 -9.81 3.27 -16.19
C ILE A 74 -10.63 3.41 -17.47
N ALA A 75 -9.99 3.23 -18.63
CA ALA A 75 -10.67 3.35 -19.91
C ALA A 75 -11.75 2.27 -20.13
N LEU A 76 -11.52 1.04 -19.63
CA LEU A 76 -12.41 -0.10 -19.85
C LEU A 76 -13.46 -0.30 -18.74
N PHE A 77 -13.08 -0.07 -17.49
CA PHE A 77 -13.85 -0.44 -16.29
C PHE A 77 -14.09 0.75 -15.34
N GLY A 78 -13.64 1.95 -15.72
CA GLY A 78 -13.77 3.15 -14.91
C GLY A 78 -12.82 3.19 -13.71
N ILE A 79 -12.94 4.27 -12.93
CA ILE A 79 -12.03 4.57 -11.82
C ILE A 79 -12.10 3.53 -10.69
N LEU A 80 -13.29 2.97 -10.43
CA LEU A 80 -13.46 1.93 -9.41
C LEU A 80 -12.69 0.66 -9.76
N GLY A 81 -12.67 0.27 -11.03
CA GLY A 81 -11.87 -0.87 -11.49
C GLY A 81 -10.38 -0.67 -11.21
N ALA A 82 -9.88 0.54 -11.44
CA ALA A 82 -8.48 0.89 -11.18
C ALA A 82 -8.15 0.85 -9.67
N VAL A 83 -9.04 1.36 -8.82
CA VAL A 83 -8.89 1.27 -7.35
C VAL A 83 -8.81 -0.20 -6.90
N ILE A 84 -9.71 -1.06 -7.41
CA ILE A 84 -9.72 -2.49 -7.07
C ILE A 84 -8.39 -3.14 -7.49
N VAL A 85 -7.94 -2.88 -8.71
CA VAL A 85 -6.66 -3.40 -9.22
C VAL A 85 -5.49 -2.97 -8.34
N THR A 86 -5.40 -1.68 -7.99
CA THR A 86 -4.36 -1.17 -7.09
C THR A 86 -4.38 -1.85 -5.72
N LEU A 87 -5.57 -2.05 -5.13
CA LEU A 87 -5.71 -2.75 -3.85
C LEU A 87 -5.28 -4.21 -3.94
N LEU A 88 -5.68 -4.92 -5.00
CA LEU A 88 -5.27 -6.31 -5.22
C LEU A 88 -3.76 -6.43 -5.40
N THR A 89 -3.13 -5.51 -6.13
CA THR A 89 -1.67 -5.44 -6.27
C THR A 89 -1.00 -5.23 -4.91
N TYR A 90 -1.47 -4.29 -4.10
CA TYR A 90 -0.95 -4.04 -2.76
C TYR A 90 -1.05 -5.28 -1.86
N ILE A 91 -2.24 -5.92 -1.83
CA ILE A 91 -2.47 -7.13 -1.04
C ILE A 91 -1.58 -8.27 -1.54
N SER A 92 -1.49 -8.48 -2.84
CA SER A 92 -0.74 -9.61 -3.42
C SER A 92 0.75 -9.48 -3.12
N TRP A 93 1.34 -8.31 -3.40
CA TRP A 93 2.76 -8.07 -3.14
C TRP A 93 3.07 -8.03 -1.64
N GLY A 94 2.28 -7.31 -0.86
CA GLY A 94 2.48 -7.25 0.58
C GLY A 94 2.28 -8.60 1.27
N SER A 95 1.48 -9.51 0.70
CA SER A 95 1.37 -10.88 1.21
C SER A 95 2.62 -11.71 0.96
N ILE A 96 3.20 -11.60 -0.24
CA ILE A 96 4.48 -12.27 -0.57
C ILE A 96 5.57 -11.74 0.37
N PHE A 97 5.71 -10.42 0.48
CA PHE A 97 6.70 -9.78 1.35
C PHE A 97 6.53 -10.20 2.82
N ALA A 98 5.32 -10.14 3.35
CA ALA A 98 5.04 -10.54 4.72
C ALA A 98 5.35 -12.01 5.00
N MET A 99 5.05 -12.90 4.05
CA MET A 99 5.42 -14.32 4.16
C MET A 99 6.93 -14.51 4.19
N GLU A 100 7.68 -13.85 3.31
CA GLU A 100 9.15 -13.93 3.31
C GLU A 100 9.74 -13.40 4.61
N VAL A 101 9.18 -12.32 5.18
CA VAL A 101 9.59 -11.79 6.50
C VAL A 101 9.35 -12.81 7.62
N LEU A 102 8.20 -13.48 7.64
CA LEU A 102 7.89 -14.50 8.65
C LEU A 102 8.76 -15.75 8.47
N LEU A 103 9.01 -16.18 7.24
CA LEU A 103 9.90 -17.29 6.93
C LEU A 103 11.35 -16.98 7.34
N TYR A 104 11.78 -15.74 7.15
CA TYR A 104 13.08 -15.27 7.60
C TYR A 104 13.19 -15.34 9.12
N ASP A 105 12.20 -14.84 9.87
CA ASP A 105 12.22 -14.91 11.35
C ASP A 105 12.16 -16.37 11.86
N ALA A 106 11.52 -17.27 11.09
CA ALA A 106 11.54 -18.71 11.34
C ALA A 106 12.88 -19.39 10.99
N GLY A 107 13.87 -18.65 10.47
CA GLY A 107 15.22 -19.15 10.14
C GLY A 107 15.36 -19.82 8.77
N ALA A 108 14.42 -19.61 7.84
CA ALA A 108 14.50 -20.19 6.51
C ALA A 108 15.62 -19.55 5.67
N LEU A 109 16.62 -20.35 5.26
CA LEU A 109 17.72 -19.88 4.42
C LEU A 109 17.26 -19.31 3.08
N SER A 110 16.20 -19.88 2.49
CA SER A 110 15.62 -19.39 1.24
C SER A 110 15.09 -17.96 1.34
N ALA A 111 14.50 -17.59 2.48
CA ALA A 111 14.01 -16.24 2.71
C ALA A 111 15.18 -15.26 2.87
N LYS A 112 16.23 -15.66 3.59
CA LYS A 112 17.48 -14.88 3.68
C LYS A 112 18.07 -14.60 2.30
N GLU A 113 18.23 -15.63 1.48
CA GLU A 113 18.70 -15.48 0.09
C GLU A 113 17.77 -14.61 -0.75
N TRP A 114 16.45 -14.68 -0.52
CA TRP A 114 15.49 -13.86 -1.24
C TRP A 114 15.72 -12.37 -0.97
N PHE A 115 15.92 -11.98 0.30
CA PHE A 115 16.20 -10.60 0.70
C PHE A 115 17.56 -10.12 0.22
N THR A 116 18.63 -10.88 0.47
CA THR A 116 20.00 -10.44 0.10
C THR A 116 20.20 -10.27 -1.41
N ASN A 117 19.45 -11.01 -2.23
CA ASN A 117 19.54 -10.90 -3.69
C ASN A 117 18.69 -9.77 -4.29
N ARG A 118 17.74 -9.21 -3.54
CA ARG A 118 16.73 -8.28 -4.07
C ARG A 118 16.73 -6.90 -3.41
N TYR A 119 17.22 -6.80 -2.18
CA TYR A 119 17.06 -5.61 -1.36
C TYR A 119 18.40 -5.03 -0.91
N THR A 120 18.47 -3.70 -0.94
CA THR A 120 19.31 -2.94 -0.02
C THR A 120 18.57 -2.75 1.29
N PHE A 121 19.28 -2.43 2.38
CA PHE A 121 18.60 -2.17 3.66
C PHE A 121 17.59 -1.03 3.53
N LYS A 122 17.93 0.00 2.75
CA LYS A 122 17.05 1.16 2.52
C LYS A 122 15.73 0.75 1.86
N ASP A 123 15.80 -0.08 0.82
CA ASP A 123 14.61 -0.51 0.08
C ASP A 123 13.78 -1.48 0.92
N PHE A 124 14.44 -2.40 1.64
CA PHE A 124 13.77 -3.32 2.57
C PHE A 124 13.02 -2.54 3.65
N LYS A 125 13.68 -1.57 4.29
CA LYS A 125 13.09 -0.74 5.35
C LYS A 125 11.87 0.01 4.84
N ALA A 126 11.92 0.53 3.62
CA ALA A 126 10.80 1.25 3.03
C ALA A 126 9.60 0.34 2.75
N GLU A 127 9.82 -0.84 2.16
CA GLU A 127 8.76 -1.85 1.98
C GLU A 127 8.23 -2.40 3.29
N TYR A 128 9.09 -2.65 4.26
CA TYR A 128 8.73 -3.10 5.59
C TYR A 128 7.73 -2.16 6.25
N TYR A 129 7.93 -0.85 6.17
CA TYR A 129 6.96 0.12 6.68
C TYR A 129 5.69 0.20 5.82
N ALA A 130 5.81 0.10 4.50
CA ALA A 130 4.66 0.14 3.60
C ALA A 130 3.71 -1.07 3.80
N PHE A 131 4.26 -2.25 4.12
CA PHE A 131 3.53 -3.49 4.30
C PHE A 131 3.38 -3.93 5.76
N TYR A 132 3.78 -3.08 6.72
CA TYR A 132 3.64 -3.36 8.15
C TYR A 132 2.20 -3.76 8.55
N PRO A 133 1.13 -3.11 8.04
CA PRO A 133 -0.23 -3.55 8.33
C PRO A 133 -0.53 -4.97 7.83
N LEU A 134 -0.04 -5.32 6.64
CA LEU A 134 -0.22 -6.65 6.03
C LEU A 134 0.56 -7.73 6.78
N LEU A 135 1.78 -7.41 7.22
CA LEU A 135 2.60 -8.27 8.08
C LEU A 135 1.84 -8.63 9.36
N GLY A 136 1.24 -7.64 10.03
CA GLY A 136 0.40 -7.87 11.20
C GLY A 136 -0.84 -8.71 10.90
N CYS A 137 -1.52 -8.46 9.78
CA CYS A 137 -2.67 -9.28 9.36
C CYS A 137 -2.29 -10.73 9.12
N ILE A 138 -1.18 -10.99 8.42
CA ILE A 138 -0.75 -12.35 8.07
C ILE A 138 -0.24 -13.08 9.32
N TYR A 139 0.51 -12.40 10.19
CA TYR A 139 0.88 -12.95 11.49
C TYR A 139 -0.36 -13.35 12.31
N LEU A 140 -1.39 -12.50 12.35
CA LEU A 140 -2.64 -12.81 13.04
C LEU A 140 -3.34 -14.03 12.42
N LEU A 141 -3.43 -14.08 11.08
CA LEU A 141 -4.09 -15.17 10.36
C LEU A 141 -3.37 -16.51 10.54
N LEU A 142 -2.03 -16.52 10.54
CA LEU A 142 -1.23 -17.74 10.55
C LEU A 142 -0.85 -18.23 11.94
N GLU A 143 -0.74 -17.34 12.92
CA GLU A 143 -0.31 -17.73 14.26
C GLU A 143 -1.43 -17.58 15.29
N ILE A 144 -2.11 -16.43 15.33
CA ILE A 144 -3.10 -16.15 16.37
C ILE A 144 -4.36 -17.01 16.18
N ILE A 145 -4.89 -17.07 14.95
CA ILE A 145 -6.09 -17.88 14.67
C ILE A 145 -5.83 -19.37 14.91
N PRO A 146 -4.78 -20.01 14.36
CA PRO A 146 -4.55 -21.43 14.57
C PRO A 146 -4.22 -21.75 16.02
N ASN A 147 -3.51 -20.89 16.75
CA ASN A 147 -3.25 -21.10 18.16
C ASN A 147 -4.54 -21.07 19.01
N PHE A 148 -5.51 -20.21 18.67
CA PHE A 148 -6.83 -20.22 19.32
C PHE A 148 -7.53 -21.58 19.18
N PHE A 149 -7.35 -22.27 18.05
CA PHE A 149 -7.98 -23.56 17.77
C PHE A 149 -7.15 -24.78 18.21
N LYS A 150 -5.81 -24.72 18.15
CA LYS A 150 -4.92 -25.89 18.31
C LYS A 150 -4.00 -25.86 19.54
N ARG A 151 -3.92 -24.74 20.28
CA ARG A 151 -2.98 -24.57 21.43
C ARG A 151 -1.53 -24.94 21.10
N GLU A 152 -1.08 -24.65 19.89
CA GLU A 152 0.32 -24.80 19.49
C GLU A 152 1.12 -23.57 19.95
N SER A 153 2.41 -23.74 20.25
CA SER A 153 3.26 -22.63 20.70
C SER A 153 3.37 -21.56 19.62
N VAL A 154 3.02 -20.31 19.98
CA VAL A 154 3.22 -19.12 19.15
C VAL A 154 4.71 -18.94 18.88
N ILE A 155 5.08 -18.70 17.63
CA ILE A 155 6.43 -18.25 17.32
C ILE A 155 6.47 -16.78 17.72
N ASP A 156 7.40 -16.43 18.62
CA ASP A 156 7.53 -15.05 19.11
C ASP A 156 8.12 -14.17 17.99
N PHE A 157 7.26 -13.79 17.05
CA PHE A 157 7.59 -12.89 15.97
C PHE A 157 7.84 -11.51 16.54
N SER A 158 9.08 -11.06 16.42
CA SER A 158 9.47 -9.71 16.82
C SER A 158 9.78 -8.89 15.57
N PRO A 159 8.84 -8.06 15.09
CA PRO A 159 9.05 -7.25 13.90
C PRO A 159 10.32 -6.39 14.00
N SER A 160 10.64 -5.88 15.20
CA SER A 160 11.80 -5.05 15.47
C SER A 160 13.12 -5.82 15.49
N ARG A 161 13.10 -7.12 15.82
CA ARG A 161 14.27 -8.01 15.69
C ARG A 161 14.63 -8.18 14.22
N VAL A 162 13.66 -8.54 13.38
CA VAL A 162 13.89 -8.73 11.93
C VAL A 162 14.45 -7.47 11.29
N LEU A 163 13.91 -6.29 11.63
CA LEU A 163 14.41 -5.03 11.07
C LEU A 163 15.88 -4.77 11.43
N LYS A 164 16.32 -5.12 12.65
CA LYS A 164 17.72 -4.97 13.08
C LYS A 164 18.63 -5.99 12.39
N GLU A 165 18.21 -7.25 12.30
CA GLU A 165 19.02 -8.25 11.62
C GLU A 165 19.19 -7.91 10.14
N MET A 166 18.13 -7.40 9.48
CA MET A 166 18.18 -6.92 8.10
C MET A 166 19.13 -5.73 7.92
N GLU A 167 19.32 -4.90 8.93
CA GLU A 167 20.33 -3.81 8.92
C GLU A 167 21.77 -4.35 8.95
N GLU A 168 21.97 -5.53 9.56
CA GLU A 168 23.29 -6.17 9.64
C GLU A 168 23.64 -6.99 8.39
N ILE A 169 22.64 -7.54 7.68
CA ILE A 169 22.85 -8.45 6.55
C ILE A 169 22.66 -7.81 5.16
N LEU A 170 22.00 -6.65 5.07
CA LEU A 170 21.77 -5.95 3.80
C LEU A 170 22.68 -4.71 3.73
N ASP A 171 23.24 -4.47 2.54
CA ASP A 171 24.06 -3.28 2.23
C ASP A 171 23.25 -1.97 2.20
#